data_AF-A0A7L0VIS1-F1
#
_entry.id   AF-A0A7L0VIS1-F1
#
_cell.length_a   1.000
_cell.length_b   1.000
_cell.length_c   1.000
_cell.angle_alpha   90.00
_cell.angle_beta   90.00
_cell.angle_gamma   90.00
#
_symmetry.space_group_name_H-M   'P 1'
#
loop_
_entity.id
_entity.type
_entity.pdbx_description
1 polymer ?
#
loop_
_entity_poly.entity_id
_entity_poly.type
_entity_poly.pdbx_seq_one_letter_code
_entity_poly.pdbx_strand_id
1 'polypeptide(L)'
;SLTGESEPQTRSPECTHESHLETRNIAFFSTMCLEGTATGLVISTGDRTVIGRIASLASGVENERTPIAVEIEHFVDIIAGLAVFFGGTFFVVAMLIGYPFLRALVFFMAIVVAYVPEGLLATVT
;
A
#
# COMPACT_ATOMS: atom_id res chain seq x y z
N SER A 1 -7.16 24.56 -2.14
CA SER A 1 -6.43 23.29 -2.31
C SER A 1 -5.02 23.28 -1.75
N LEU A 2 -4.13 24.25 -2.07
CA LEU A 2 -2.73 24.17 -1.64
C LEU A 2 -2.49 24.40 -0.13
N THR A 3 -3.25 25.28 0.50
CA THR A 3 -3.11 25.63 1.93
C THR A 3 -4.14 24.95 2.83
N GLY A 4 -5.14 24.27 2.26
CA GLY A 4 -6.30 23.74 3.00
C GLY A 4 -7.35 24.80 3.37
N GLU A 5 -7.00 26.08 3.36
CA GLU A 5 -7.90 27.19 3.69
C GLU A 5 -8.80 27.60 2.51
N SER A 6 -10.03 28.04 2.83
CA SER A 6 -11.02 28.51 1.84
C SER A 6 -11.09 30.03 1.73
N GLU A 7 -10.31 30.77 2.52
CA GLU A 7 -10.27 32.22 2.47
C GLU A 7 -9.65 32.73 1.15
N PRO A 8 -10.34 33.61 0.39
CA PRO A 8 -9.81 34.17 -0.84
C PRO A 8 -8.52 34.94 -0.61
N GLN A 9 -7.49 34.66 -1.42
CA GLN A 9 -6.21 35.36 -1.37
C GLN A 9 -6.04 36.27 -2.57
N THR A 10 -5.86 37.57 -2.33
CA THR A 10 -5.68 38.59 -3.38
C THR A 10 -4.36 38.39 -4.13
N ARG A 11 -4.37 38.63 -5.45
CA ARG A 11 -3.20 38.53 -6.32
C ARG A 11 -2.81 39.91 -6.86
N SER A 12 -1.50 40.16 -6.94
CA SER A 12 -0.90 41.43 -7.39
C SER A 12 0.40 41.16 -8.14
N PRO A 13 0.81 41.99 -9.11
CA PRO A 13 2.06 41.77 -9.85
C PRO A 13 3.33 41.96 -9.01
N GLU A 14 3.23 42.63 -7.86
CA GLU A 14 4.35 42.88 -6.95
C GLU A 14 4.74 41.62 -6.16
N CYS A 15 6.06 41.42 -5.99
CA CYS A 15 6.59 40.38 -5.13
C CYS A 15 6.43 40.80 -3.67
N THR A 16 5.57 40.10 -2.92
CA THR A 16 5.24 40.45 -1.54
C THR A 16 5.93 39.59 -0.50
N HIS A 17 6.51 38.46 -0.91
CA HIS A 17 7.13 37.50 0.00
C HIS A 17 8.25 36.72 -0.70
N GLU A 18 9.27 36.28 0.04
CA GLU A 18 10.37 35.46 -0.52
C GLU A 18 9.90 34.05 -0.91
N SER A 19 9.02 33.46 -0.10
CA SER A 19 8.42 32.16 -0.41
C SER A 19 7.45 32.28 -1.59
N HIS A 20 7.70 31.50 -2.63
CA HIS A 20 6.86 31.47 -3.82
C HIS A 20 5.41 31.04 -3.51
N LEU A 21 5.15 30.33 -2.40
CA LEU A 21 3.81 29.89 -1.98
C LEU A 21 2.95 31.01 -1.40
N GLU A 22 3.60 31.99 -0.78
CA GLU A 22 2.94 33.07 -0.03
C GLU A 22 2.90 34.40 -0.80
N THR A 23 3.77 34.56 -1.80
CA THR A 23 3.77 35.75 -2.64
C THR A 23 2.47 35.86 -3.46
N ARG A 24 2.03 37.10 -3.67
CA ARG A 24 0.78 37.43 -4.37
C ARG A 24 0.92 37.46 -5.90
N ASN A 25 2.14 37.47 -6.44
CA ASN A 25 2.42 37.53 -7.87
C ASN A 25 2.47 36.18 -8.58
N ILE A 26 2.15 35.09 -7.89
CA ILE A 26 2.07 33.75 -8.47
C ILE A 26 0.65 33.22 -8.30
N ALA A 27 0.11 32.62 -9.37
CA ALA A 27 -1.12 31.85 -9.34
C ALA A 27 -0.78 30.37 -9.59
N PHE A 28 -1.47 29.47 -8.89
CA PHE A 28 -1.17 28.04 -8.93
C PHE A 28 -2.19 27.26 -9.73
N PHE A 29 -1.72 26.21 -10.41
CA PHE A 29 -2.60 25.22 -11.01
C PHE A 29 -3.49 24.57 -9.94
N SER A 30 -4.76 24.30 -10.26
CA SER A 30 -5.82 23.84 -9.32
C SER A 30 -6.36 24.92 -8.33
N THR A 31 -6.08 26.20 -8.56
CA THR A 31 -6.75 27.31 -7.83
C THR A 31 -7.79 28.01 -8.73
N MET A 32 -8.90 28.46 -8.13
CA MET A 32 -10.00 29.11 -8.85
C MET A 32 -9.95 30.63 -8.61
N CYS A 33 -10.13 31.41 -9.68
CA CYS A 33 -10.30 32.86 -9.59
C CYS A 33 -11.76 33.17 -9.25
N LEU A 34 -12.01 33.76 -8.07
CA LEU A 34 -13.36 34.08 -7.62
C LEU A 34 -13.86 35.40 -8.22
N GLU A 35 -12.99 36.41 -8.27
CA GLU A 35 -13.32 37.75 -8.72
C GLU A 35 -12.14 38.41 -9.43
N GLY A 36 -12.43 39.36 -10.33
CA GLY A 36 -11.43 40.14 -11.05
C GLY A 36 -10.90 39.48 -12.32
N THR A 37 -9.96 40.18 -12.98
CA THR A 37 -9.25 39.70 -14.18
C THR A 37 -7.76 39.92 -14.01
N ALA A 38 -6.95 38.98 -14.49
CA ALA A 38 -5.51 39.04 -14.42
C ALA A 38 -4.89 38.45 -15.69
N THR A 39 -3.66 38.85 -15.98
CA THR A 39 -2.85 38.26 -17.06
C THR A 39 -1.48 37.93 -16.46
N GLY A 40 -0.89 36.82 -16.89
CA GLY A 40 0.39 36.36 -16.36
C GLY A 40 1.11 35.47 -17.35
N LEU A 41 2.40 35.24 -17.07
CA LEU A 41 3.25 34.37 -17.84
C LEU A 41 3.27 32.97 -17.21
N VAL A 42 3.12 31.93 -18.04
CA VAL A 42 3.15 30.54 -17.57
C VAL A 42 4.58 30.16 -17.21
N ILE A 43 4.84 29.90 -15.93
CA ILE A 43 6.16 29.51 -15.41
C ILE A 43 6.37 27.99 -15.35
N SER A 44 5.30 27.21 -15.14
CA SER A 44 5.35 25.74 -15.02
C SER A 44 4.10 25.09 -15.63
N THR A 45 4.26 23.90 -16.21
CA THR A 45 3.18 23.11 -16.82
C THR A 45 3.25 21.63 -16.41
N GLY A 46 2.09 20.96 -16.36
CA GLY A 46 1.97 19.53 -16.05
C GLY A 46 2.56 19.17 -14.68
N ASP A 47 3.35 18.09 -14.63
CA ASP A 47 3.98 17.56 -13.42
C ASP A 47 4.99 18.52 -12.78
N ARG A 48 5.47 19.52 -13.52
CA ARG A 48 6.37 20.56 -13.02
C ARG A 48 5.65 21.65 -12.22
N THR A 49 4.32 21.67 -12.23
CA THR A 49 3.53 22.55 -11.35
C THR A 49 3.61 22.08 -9.91
N VAL A 50 3.34 22.97 -8.95
CA VAL A 50 3.34 22.62 -7.52
C VAL A 50 2.38 21.47 -7.22
N ILE A 51 1.17 21.52 -7.76
CA ILE A 51 0.17 20.45 -7.58
C ILE A 51 0.55 19.17 -8.33
N GLY A 52 1.17 19.28 -9.51
CA GLY A 52 1.68 18.13 -10.26
C GLY A 52 2.76 17.37 -9.47
N ARG A 53 3.66 18.08 -8.81
CA ARG A 53 4.65 17.47 -7.90
C ARG A 53 4.00 16.80 -6.69
N ILE A 54 2.98 17.44 -6.08
CA ILE A 54 2.23 16.84 -4.97
C ILE A 54 1.50 15.56 -5.41
N ALA A 55 0.86 15.59 -6.58
CA ALA A 55 0.18 14.41 -7.14
C ALA A 55 1.17 13.28 -7.44
N SER A 56 2.32 13.60 -8.03
CA SER A 56 3.38 12.62 -8.29
C SER A 56 3.93 12.01 -6.99
N LEU A 57 4.10 12.82 -5.93
CA LEU A 57 4.50 12.30 -4.61
C LEU A 57 3.42 11.40 -4.01
N ALA A 58 2.15 11.78 -4.11
CA ALA A 58 1.04 10.99 -3.60
C ALA A 58 0.87 9.66 -4.35
N SER A 59 1.09 9.64 -5.66
CA SER A 59 1.02 8.42 -6.48
C SER A 59 2.28 7.57 -6.41
N GLY A 60 3.42 8.16 -6.06
CA GLY A 60 4.71 7.47 -5.94
C GLY A 60 4.95 6.81 -4.59
N VAL A 61 3.99 6.87 -3.67
CA VAL A 61 4.08 6.15 -2.39
C VAL A 61 3.96 4.66 -2.69
N GLU A 62 5.02 3.90 -2.39
CA GLU A 62 5.00 2.45 -2.52
C GLU A 62 3.87 1.87 -1.65
N ASN A 63 3.16 0.88 -2.21
CA ASN A 63 2.18 0.13 -1.45
C ASN A 63 2.92 -0.77 -0.45
N GLU A 64 3.26 -0.21 0.70
CA GLU A 64 3.74 -1.00 1.82
C GLU A 64 2.64 -1.97 2.27
N ARG A 65 3.04 -3.19 2.60
CA ARG A 65 2.12 -4.17 3.18
C ARG A 65 1.58 -3.62 4.50
N THR A 66 0.27 -3.75 4.70
CA THR A 66 -0.35 -3.33 5.95
C THR A 66 0.18 -4.17 7.13
N PRO A 67 0.26 -3.62 8.36
CA PRO A 67 0.73 -4.38 9.52
C PRO A 67 -0.04 -5.69 9.73
N ILE A 68 -1.35 -5.69 9.44
CA ILE A 68 -2.18 -6.90 9.54
C ILE A 68 -1.81 -7.93 8.47
N ALA A 69 -1.50 -7.51 7.25
CA ALA A 69 -1.09 -8.42 6.18
C ALA A 69 0.24 -9.12 6.50
N VAL A 70 1.18 -8.38 7.11
CA VAL A 70 2.46 -8.95 7.60
C VAL A 70 2.22 -9.98 8.70
N GLU A 71 1.33 -9.67 9.66
CA GLU A 71 1.01 -10.59 10.76
C GLU A 71 0.32 -11.87 10.25
N ILE A 72 -0.59 -11.74 9.28
CA ILE A 72 -1.26 -12.90 8.65
C ILE A 72 -0.25 -13.78 7.93
N GLU A 73 0.67 -13.19 7.17
CA GLU A 73 1.72 -13.96 6.47
C GLU A 73 2.60 -14.70 7.46
N HIS A 74 3.04 -14.03 8.53
CA HIS A 74 3.81 -14.67 9.60
C HIS A 74 3.05 -15.81 10.28
N PHE A 75 1.77 -15.62 10.56
CA PHE A 75 0.90 -16.65 11.11
C PHE A 75 0.78 -17.86 10.17
N VAL A 76 0.56 -17.62 8.87
CA VAL A 76 0.46 -18.68 7.86
C VAL A 76 1.77 -19.47 7.75
N ASP A 77 2.92 -18.80 7.76
CA ASP A 77 4.23 -19.45 7.70
C ASP A 77 4.48 -20.38 8.90
N ILE A 78 4.09 -19.95 10.11
CA ILE A 78 4.19 -20.77 11.32
C ILE A 78 3.34 -22.04 11.19
N ILE A 79 2.07 -21.89 10.80
CA ILE A 79 1.15 -23.02 10.70
C ILE A 79 1.57 -23.98 9.58
N ALA A 80 2.01 -23.46 8.43
CA ALA A 80 2.52 -24.27 7.33
C ALA A 80 3.79 -25.04 7.74
N GLY A 81 4.72 -24.39 8.45
CA GLY A 81 5.91 -25.04 9.00
C GLY A 81 5.55 -26.18 9.96
N LEU A 82 4.59 -25.95 10.85
CA LEU A 82 4.11 -26.96 11.79
C LEU A 82 3.42 -28.14 11.10
N ALA A 83 2.62 -27.86 10.07
CA ALA A 83 1.92 -28.87 9.26
C ALA A 83 2.91 -29.82 8.56
N VAL A 84 3.95 -29.25 7.93
CA VAL A 84 5.00 -30.03 7.25
C VAL A 84 5.84 -30.80 8.26
N PHE A 85 6.16 -30.21 9.41
CA PHE A 85 6.92 -30.88 10.48
C PHE A 85 6.18 -32.11 11.01
N PHE A 86 4.91 -31.97 11.40
CA PHE A 86 4.13 -33.11 11.87
C PHE A 86 3.84 -34.11 10.76
N GLY A 87 3.42 -33.64 9.58
CA GLY A 87 3.19 -34.51 8.43
C GLY A 87 4.42 -35.36 8.12
N GLY A 88 5.60 -34.74 8.01
CA GLY A 88 6.86 -35.42 7.72
C GLY A 88 7.27 -36.40 8.82
N THR A 89 7.10 -36.02 10.09
CA THR A 89 7.40 -36.91 11.23
C THR A 89 6.53 -38.17 11.19
N PHE A 90 5.21 -38.01 11.01
CA PHE A 90 4.29 -39.14 10.93
C PHE A 90 4.49 -39.98 9.66
N PHE A 91 4.89 -39.37 8.55
CA PHE A 91 5.25 -40.08 7.33
C PHE A 91 6.46 -41.00 7.56
N VAL A 92 7.53 -40.49 8.19
CA VAL A 92 8.71 -41.30 8.54
C VAL A 92 8.33 -42.44 9.49
N VAL A 93 7.53 -42.16 10.52
CA VAL A 93 7.04 -43.19 11.45
C VAL A 93 6.22 -44.25 10.72
N ALA A 94 5.31 -43.87 9.81
CA ALA A 94 4.52 -44.82 9.03
C ALA A 94 5.41 -45.73 8.15
N MET A 95 6.46 -45.18 7.55
CA MET A 95 7.44 -45.96 6.78
C MET A 95 8.20 -46.95 7.67
N LEU A 96 8.61 -46.55 8.88
CA LEU A 96 9.30 -47.42 9.84
C LEU A 96 8.41 -48.56 10.36
N ILE A 97 7.09 -48.32 10.52
CA ILE A 97 6.12 -49.35 10.93
C ILE A 97 5.79 -50.31 9.77
N GLY A 98 6.26 -50.03 8.55
CA GLY A 98 6.08 -50.91 7.38
C GLY A 98 4.80 -50.64 6.60
N TYR A 99 4.22 -49.44 6.69
CA TYR A 99 3.12 -49.05 5.83
C TYR A 99 3.61 -48.94 4.37
N PRO A 100 2.79 -49.31 3.37
CA PRO A 100 3.16 -49.09 1.98
C PRO A 100 3.28 -47.58 1.71
N PHE A 101 4.26 -47.19 0.90
CA PHE A 101 4.57 -45.79 0.57
C PHE A 101 3.33 -44.97 0.20
N LEU A 102 2.46 -45.51 -0.65
CA LEU A 102 1.20 -44.88 -1.05
C LEU A 102 0.30 -44.53 0.15
N ARG A 103 0.20 -45.42 1.14
CA ARG A 103 -0.62 -45.20 2.33
C ARG A 103 0.02 -44.17 3.26
N ALA A 104 1.35 -44.22 3.43
CA ALA A 104 2.08 -43.20 4.20
C ALA A 104 1.92 -41.81 3.57
N LEU A 105 1.99 -41.70 2.23
CA LEU A 105 1.78 -40.45 1.50
C LEU A 105 0.35 -39.89 1.68
N VAL A 106 -0.66 -40.77 1.67
CA VAL A 106 -2.04 -40.36 1.95
C VAL A 106 -2.18 -39.83 3.38
N PHE A 107 -1.53 -40.44 4.36
CA PHE A 107 -1.51 -39.92 5.74
C PHE A 107 -0.82 -38.56 5.85
N PHE A 108 0.31 -38.39 5.16
CA PHE A 108 1.01 -37.09 5.08
C PHE A 108 0.08 -35.99 4.55
N MET A 109 -0.57 -36.24 3.41
CA MET A 109 -1.51 -35.28 2.81
C MET A 109 -2.67 -34.97 3.75
N ALA A 110 -3.24 -35.99 4.40
CA ALA A 110 -4.35 -35.81 5.33
C ALA A 110 -3.96 -34.93 6.54
N ILE A 111 -2.76 -35.11 7.08
CA ILE A 111 -2.25 -34.29 8.19
C ILE A 111 -2.02 -32.85 7.73
N VAL A 112 -1.39 -32.64 6.57
CA VAL A 112 -1.14 -31.29 6.07
C VAL A 112 -2.45 -30.54 5.84
N VAL A 113 -3.42 -31.15 5.16
CA VAL A 113 -4.75 -30.55 4.92
C VAL A 113 -5.50 -30.29 6.22
N ALA A 114 -5.36 -31.15 7.24
CA ALA A 114 -6.01 -30.91 8.54
C ALA A 114 -5.41 -29.70 9.31
N TYR A 115 -4.16 -29.33 9.03
CA TYR A 115 -3.48 -28.21 9.68
C TYR A 115 -3.55 -26.89 8.90
N VAL A 116 -3.70 -26.95 7.57
CA VAL A 116 -3.89 -25.75 6.75
C VAL A 116 -5.24 -25.13 7.12
N PRO A 117 -5.30 -23.85 7.51
CA PRO A 117 -6.57 -23.25 7.88
C PRO A 117 -7.25 -22.69 6.62
N GLU A 118 -7.91 -23.55 5.83
CA GLU A 118 -8.56 -23.10 4.57
C GLU A 118 -9.65 -22.05 4.81
N GLY A 119 -10.23 -22.04 6.01
CA GLY A 119 -11.22 -21.04 6.42
C GLY A 119 -10.65 -19.66 6.76
N LEU A 120 -9.36 -19.55 7.09
CA LEU A 120 -8.79 -18.29 7.60
C LEU A 120 -8.68 -17.23 6.51
N LEU A 121 -8.24 -17.62 5.31
CA LEU A 121 -8.14 -16.69 4.17
C LEU A 121 -9.52 -16.16 3.75
N ALA A 122 -10.58 -16.98 3.87
CA ALA A 122 -11.94 -16.59 3.49
C ALA A 122 -12.62 -15.65 4.51
N THR A 123 -12.19 -15.67 5.77
CA THR A 123 -12.74 -14.80 6.82
C THR A 123 -12.03 -13.45 6.93
N VAL A 124 -10.86 -13.32 6.33
CA VAL A 124 -9.98 -12.14 6.46
C VAL A 124 -10.13 -11.17 5.28
N THR A 125 -10.61 -11.65 4.12
CA THR A 125 -11.05 -10.81 2.98
C THR A 125 -12.32 -10.06 3.29
#